data_AF-A0A239JD67-F1
#
_entry.id   AF-A0A239JD67-F1
#
_cell.length_a   1.000
_cell.length_b   1.000
_cell.length_c   1.000
_cell.angle_alpha   90.00
_cell.angle_beta   90.00
_cell.angle_gamma   90.00
#
_symmetry.space_group_name_H-M   'P 1'
#
loop_
_entity.id
_entity.type
_entity.pdbx_description
1 polymer ?
#
loop_
_entity_poly.entity_id
_entity_poly.type
_entity_poly.pdbx_seq_one_letter_code
_entity_poly.pdbx_strand_id
1 'polypeptide(L)'
;MPLLEITTSRKVTATVSLEEPTANLVNQYAAFTHVGADDVVNKALEYVFTKDKDFQKFIGAPHDAKPIHSLRIKRSGDDAPKGKPGRKPATSASTPTAIPMANVATK
;
A
#
# COMPACT_ATOMS: atom_id res chain seq x y z
N MET A 1 40.57 6.69 -10.86
CA MET A 1 39.74 6.16 -9.77
C MET A 1 38.30 6.11 -10.26
N PRO A 2 37.55 5.00 -10.17
CA PRO A 2 36.19 4.95 -10.69
C PRO A 2 35.24 5.71 -9.76
N LEU A 3 34.41 6.55 -10.38
CA LEU A 3 33.40 7.39 -9.77
C LEU A 3 32.18 6.49 -9.43
N LEU A 4 31.67 6.54 -8.20
CA LEU A 4 30.47 5.76 -7.84
C LEU A 4 29.29 6.21 -8.72
N GLU A 5 28.79 5.33 -9.59
CA GLU A 5 27.51 5.52 -10.29
C GLU A 5 26.36 5.27 -9.31
N ILE A 6 25.88 6.33 -8.67
CA ILE A 6 24.72 6.26 -7.79
C ILE A 6 23.46 6.16 -8.66
N THR A 7 23.03 4.94 -8.95
CA THR A 7 21.73 4.69 -9.59
C THR A 7 20.63 4.85 -8.55
N THR A 8 19.98 6.02 -8.54
CA THR A 8 18.80 6.26 -7.71
C THR A 8 17.63 5.42 -8.23
N SER A 9 17.43 4.23 -7.66
CA SER A 9 16.27 3.38 -7.97
C SER A 9 15.05 3.83 -7.18
N ARG A 10 13.96 4.14 -7.88
CA ARG A 10 12.70 4.55 -7.25
C ARG A 10 11.86 3.30 -6.99
N LYS A 11 11.84 2.81 -5.74
CA LYS A 11 11.02 1.66 -5.37
C LYS A 11 9.55 2.08 -5.25
N VAL A 12 8.67 1.31 -5.88
CA VAL A 12 7.21 1.48 -5.80
C VAL A 12 6.65 0.33 -4.97
N THR A 13 5.96 0.64 -3.87
CA THR A 13 5.28 -0.38 -3.08
C THR A 13 3.89 -0.63 -3.66
N ALA A 14 3.62 -1.87 -4.05
CA ALA A 14 2.32 -2.30 -4.52
C ALA A 14 1.81 -3.47 -3.68
N THR A 15 0.49 -3.58 -3.54
CA THR A 15 -0.13 -4.74 -2.91
C THR A 15 -0.54 -5.74 -3.98
N VAL A 16 0.03 -6.95 -3.92
CA VAL A 16 -0.28 -8.05 -4.83
C VAL A 16 -0.81 -9.21 -3.99
N SER A 17 -1.96 -9.75 -4.39
CA SER A 17 -2.50 -10.98 -3.81
C SER A 17 -1.95 -12.17 -4.59
N LEU A 18 -1.30 -13.08 -3.89
CA LEU A 18 -0.80 -14.34 -4.44
C LEU A 18 -1.65 -15.49 -3.90
N GLU A 19 -1.74 -16.56 -4.67
CA GLU A 19 -2.31 -17.81 -4.18
C GLU A 19 -1.39 -18.42 -3.11
N GLU A 20 -1.98 -19.10 -2.13
CA GLU A 20 -1.28 -19.76 -1.04
C GLU A 20 -0.13 -20.68 -1.48
N PRO A 21 -0.29 -21.59 -2.47
CA PRO A 21 0.81 -22.44 -2.92
C PRO A 21 1.98 -21.63 -3.50
N THR A 22 1.69 -20.58 -4.26
CA THR A 22 2.71 -19.71 -4.85
C THR A 22 3.45 -18.91 -3.78
N ALA A 23 2.72 -18.37 -2.79
CA ALA A 23 3.33 -17.65 -1.69
C ALA A 23 4.28 -18.54 -0.88
N ASN A 24 3.92 -19.80 -0.66
CA ASN A 24 4.79 -20.76 0.03
C ASN A 24 6.07 -21.04 -0.78
N LEU A 25 5.97 -21.24 -2.09
CA LEU A 25 7.13 -21.42 -2.96
C LEU A 25 8.05 -20.20 -2.96
N VAL A 26 7.49 -18.97 -2.99
CA VAL A 26 8.27 -17.74 -2.90
C VAL A 26 9.04 -17.69 -1.57
N ASN A 27 8.40 -18.03 -0.46
CA ASN A 27 9.05 -18.07 0.85
C ASN A 27 10.17 -19.13 0.92
N GLN A 28 9.96 -20.31 0.35
CA GLN A 28 10.99 -21.35 0.29
C GLN A 28 12.17 -20.93 -0.59
N TYR A 29 11.90 -20.29 -1.73
CA TYR A 29 12.94 -19.79 -2.61
C TYR A 29 13.74 -18.65 -1.95
N ALA A 30 13.05 -17.74 -1.26
CA ALA A 30 13.67 -16.68 -0.46
C ALA A 30 14.60 -17.25 0.62
N ALA A 31 14.16 -18.31 1.31
CA ALA A 31 14.98 -19.03 2.29
C ALA A 31 16.20 -19.71 1.65
N PHE A 32 16.03 -20.29 0.45
CA PHE A 32 17.12 -20.94 -0.30
C PHE A 32 18.20 -19.97 -0.78
N THR A 33 17.80 -18.79 -1.27
CA THR A 33 18.74 -17.79 -1.79
C THR A 33 19.24 -16.82 -0.72
N HIS A 34 18.71 -16.88 0.50
CA HIS A 34 18.94 -15.92 1.59
C HIS A 34 18.62 -14.46 1.20
N VAL A 35 17.53 -14.26 0.48
CA VAL A 35 17.06 -12.93 0.04
C VAL A 35 15.62 -12.73 0.53
N GLY A 36 15.16 -11.48 0.64
CA GLY A 36 13.77 -11.19 0.97
C GLY A 36 12.79 -11.69 -0.10
N ALA A 37 11.58 -12.08 0.33
CA ALA A 37 10.51 -12.51 -0.58
C ALA A 37 10.16 -11.44 -1.63
N ASP A 38 10.18 -10.16 -1.25
CA ASP A 38 9.94 -9.04 -2.16
C ASP A 38 10.95 -9.00 -3.32
N ASP A 39 12.23 -9.25 -3.03
CA ASP A 39 13.29 -9.26 -4.04
C ASP A 39 13.18 -10.47 -4.96
N VAL A 40 12.78 -11.63 -4.43
CA VAL A 40 12.48 -12.83 -5.22
C VAL A 40 11.37 -12.54 -6.23
N VAL A 41 10.26 -11.94 -5.79
CA VAL A 41 9.15 -11.58 -6.67
C VAL A 41 9.60 -10.57 -7.72
N ASN A 42 10.34 -9.53 -7.31
CA ASN A 42 10.84 -8.52 -8.23
C ASN A 42 11.74 -9.12 -9.32
N LYS A 43 12.69 -9.98 -8.93
CA LYS A 43 13.60 -10.65 -9.88
C LYS A 43 12.89 -11.67 -10.77
N ALA A 44 11.92 -12.40 -10.23
CA ALA A 44 11.11 -13.32 -11.02
C ALA A 44 10.33 -12.59 -12.11
N LEU A 45 9.71 -11.44 -11.79
CA LEU A 45 9.00 -10.61 -12.77
C LEU A 45 9.96 -10.02 -13.82
N GLU A 46 11.12 -9.51 -13.40
CA GLU A 46 12.16 -9.02 -14.32
C GLU A 46 12.60 -10.13 -15.30
N TYR A 47 12.76 -11.36 -14.81
CA TYR A 47 13.08 -12.50 -15.66
C TYR A 47 11.95 -12.81 -16.66
N VAL A 48 10.70 -12.86 -16.20
CA VAL A 48 9.56 -13.10 -17.10
C VAL A 48 9.47 -12.02 -18.17
N PHE A 49 9.56 -10.74 -17.79
CA PHE A 49 9.47 -9.64 -18.74
C PHE A 49 10.59 -9.67 -19.78
N THR A 50 11.80 -10.10 -19.41
CA THR A 50 12.94 -10.17 -20.34
C THR A 50 12.96 -11.44 -21.21
N LYS A 51 12.37 -12.54 -20.75
CA LYS A 51 12.42 -13.83 -21.44
C LYS A 51 11.17 -14.16 -22.26
N ASP A 52 10.03 -13.58 -21.91
CA ASP A 52 8.79 -13.76 -22.67
C ASP A 52 8.86 -13.00 -24.00
N LYS A 53 9.00 -13.75 -25.09
CA LYS A 53 9.12 -13.20 -26.45
C LYS A 53 7.86 -12.48 -26.90
N ASP A 54 6.69 -12.96 -26.48
CA ASP A 54 5.42 -12.39 -26.90
C ASP A 54 5.15 -11.11 -26.11
N PHE A 55 5.49 -11.09 -24.82
CA PHE A 55 5.48 -9.86 -24.03
C PHE A 55 6.47 -8.82 -24.56
N GLN A 56 7.68 -9.23 -24.96
CA GLN A 56 8.68 -8.34 -25.58
C GLN A 56 8.20 -7.75 -26.90
N LYS A 57 7.50 -8.53 -27.74
CA LYS A 57 6.85 -7.98 -28.95
C LYS A 57 5.71 -7.03 -28.60
N PHE A 58 4.94 -7.35 -27.57
CA PHE A 58 3.81 -6.54 -27.11
C PHE A 58 4.27 -5.16 -26.63
N ILE A 59 5.30 -5.07 -25.78
CA ILE A 59 5.84 -3.77 -25.33
C ILE A 59 6.44 -2.93 -26.45
N GLY A 60 6.92 -3.56 -27.53
CA GLY A 60 7.48 -2.86 -28.69
C GLY A 60 6.43 -2.37 -29.70
N ALA A 61 5.22 -2.90 -29.65
CA ALA A 61 4.12 -2.48 -30.51
C ALA A 61 3.34 -1.32 -29.88
N PRO A 62 2.90 -0.30 -30.65
CA PRO A 62 2.00 0.71 -30.14
C PRO A 62 0.64 0.06 -29.82
N HIS A 63 0.32 -0.05 -28.53
CA HIS A 63 -0.95 -0.56 -28.04
C HIS A 63 -1.47 0.37 -26.94
N ASP A 64 -2.75 0.74 -26.98
CA ASP A 64 -3.42 1.52 -25.91
C ASP A 64 -4.20 0.59 -24.95
N ALA A 65 -3.76 -0.67 -24.83
CA ALA A 65 -4.43 -1.65 -24.01
C ALA A 65 -4.22 -1.33 -22.53
N LYS A 66 -5.31 -0.97 -21.85
CA LYS A 66 -5.32 -0.72 -20.41
C LYS A 66 -5.60 -2.03 -19.68
N PRO A 67 -4.89 -2.34 -18.59
CA PRO A 67 -5.17 -3.52 -17.80
C PRO A 67 -6.57 -3.41 -17.17
N ILE A 68 -7.28 -4.54 -17.08
CA ILE A 68 -8.63 -4.61 -16.45
C ILE A 68 -8.55 -4.13 -14.99
N HIS A 69 -7.49 -4.52 -14.29
CA HIS A 69 -7.18 -4.04 -12.94
C HIS A 69 -5.71 -3.63 -12.87
N SER A 70 -5.47 -2.33 -12.74
CA SER A 70 -4.13 -1.78 -12.56
C SER A 70 -3.55 -2.16 -11.19
N LEU A 71 -2.23 -2.33 -11.13
CA LEU A 71 -1.49 -2.51 -9.88
C LEU A 71 -1.87 -1.44 -8.85
N ARG A 72 -2.27 -1.89 -7.65
CA ARG A 72 -2.62 -1.01 -6.55
C ARG A 72 -1.35 -0.46 -5.91
N ILE A 73 -0.90 0.67 -6.43
CA ILE A 73 0.30 1.36 -5.96
C ILE A 73 -0.04 2.14 -4.70
N LYS A 74 0.62 1.81 -3.59
CA LYS A 74 0.56 2.59 -2.36
C LYS A 74 1.48 3.79 -2.53
N ARG A 75 0.90 4.93 -2.94
CA ARG A 75 1.65 6.19 -3.08
C ARG A 75 2.03 6.71 -1.69
N SER A 76 3.32 6.74 -1.41
CA SER A 76 3.86 7.42 -0.23
C SER A 76 3.80 8.94 -0.44
N GLY A 77 2.63 9.53 -0.16
CA GLY A 77 2.53 10.84 0.50
C GLY A 77 2.90 12.14 -0.22
N ASP A 78 2.76 12.29 -1.56
CA ASP A 78 2.86 13.63 -2.19
C ASP A 78 1.59 14.12 -2.92
N ASP A 79 0.53 13.30 -2.97
CA ASP A 79 -0.79 13.73 -3.44
C ASP A 79 -1.78 13.69 -2.27
N ALA A 80 -1.60 14.62 -1.34
CA ALA A 80 -2.71 15.02 -0.48
C ALA A 80 -3.73 15.73 -1.37
N PRO A 81 -5.02 15.33 -1.41
CA PRO A 81 -6.03 16.12 -2.09
C PRO A 81 -6.10 17.50 -1.42
N LYS A 82 -5.59 18.53 -2.11
CA LYS A 82 -5.84 19.94 -1.79
C LYS A 82 -7.32 20.22 -1.99
N GLY A 83 -8.09 20.17 -0.91
CA GLY A 83 -9.47 20.63 -0.91
C GLY A 83 -10.21 20.29 0.38
N LYS A 84 -10.07 21.14 1.40
CA LYS A 84 -11.14 21.36 2.39
C LYS A 84 -11.94 22.59 1.94
N PRO A 85 -13.26 22.59 2.14
CA PRO A 85 -13.84 23.45 3.18
C PRO A 85 -14.85 22.62 4.00
N GLY A 86 -14.98 22.68 5.32
CA GLY A 86 -14.87 23.80 6.23
C GLY A 86 -16.18 23.87 7.05
N ARG A 87 -16.06 23.82 8.39
CA ARG A 87 -17.06 24.15 9.45
C ARG A 87 -18.18 23.11 9.73
N LYS A 88 -18.53 22.79 10.99
CA LYS A 88 -18.33 23.46 12.30
C LYS A 88 -17.99 22.46 13.43
N PRO A 89 -17.28 22.92 14.48
CA PRO A 89 -17.13 22.21 15.74
C PRO A 89 -18.36 22.44 16.62
N ALA A 90 -18.80 21.41 17.35
CA ALA A 90 -19.66 21.58 18.52
C ALA A 90 -18.93 21.01 19.74
N THR A 91 -18.11 21.88 20.34
CA THR A 91 -17.64 21.72 21.71
C THR A 91 -18.77 22.13 22.66
N SER A 92 -18.86 21.40 23.77
CA SER A 92 -19.42 21.81 25.08
C SER A 92 -20.94 22.06 25.20
N ALA A 93 -21.59 21.17 25.96
CA ALA A 93 -22.54 21.60 26.99
C ALA A 93 -22.03 21.08 28.35
N SER A 94 -21.70 22.04 29.21
CA SER A 94 -21.29 21.93 30.60
C SER A 94 -22.42 21.42 31.51
N THR A 95 -22.03 20.74 32.60
CA THR A 95 -22.79 20.45 33.84
C THR A 95 -23.34 21.74 34.51
N PRO A 96 -23.97 21.71 35.70
CA PRO A 96 -24.95 20.80 36.34
C PRO A 96 -26.24 21.59 36.74
N THR A 97 -27.34 20.94 37.13
CA THR A 97 -28.44 21.66 37.81
C THR A 97 -29.08 20.78 38.89
N ALA A 98 -28.98 21.30 40.11
CA ALA A 98 -29.55 20.81 41.36
C ALA A 98 -31.08 21.03 41.40
N ILE A 99 -31.63 21.00 42.63
CA ILE A 99 -32.99 21.38 43.12
C ILE A 99 -33.88 20.13 43.42
N PRO A 100 -34.66 20.05 44.52
CA PRO A 100 -34.33 20.09 45.97
C PRO A 100 -35.13 19.03 46.83
N MET A 101 -34.92 19.05 48.16
CA MET A 101 -35.65 18.54 49.36
C MET A 101 -37.11 17.97 49.20
N ALA A 102 -37.68 17.07 50.03
CA ALA A 102 -37.57 16.84 51.48
C ALA A 102 -38.26 15.53 51.98
N ASN A 103 -37.78 15.03 53.14
CA ASN A 103 -38.49 14.47 54.32
C ASN A 103 -39.01 13.01 54.47
N VAL A 104 -38.39 12.34 55.46
CA VAL A 104 -38.94 11.68 56.68
C VAL A 104 -39.87 10.46 56.55
N ALA A 105 -39.42 9.31 57.10
CA ALA A 105 -40.21 8.50 58.04
C ALA A 105 -39.34 7.47 58.79
N THR A 106 -39.37 7.56 60.11
CA THR A 106 -38.86 6.64 61.14
C THR A 106 -39.67 5.34 61.21
N LYS A 107 -39.02 4.19 61.43
CA LYS A 107 -39.32 3.27 62.55
C LYS A 107 -38.20 2.28 62.76
#